data_AF-A0A7C7WTA9-F1
#
_entry.id   AF-A0A7C7WTA9-F1
#
_cell.length_a   1.000
_cell.length_b   1.000
_cell.length_c   1.000
_cell.angle_alpha   90.00
_cell.angle_beta   90.00
_cell.angle_gamma   90.00
#
_symmetry.space_group_name_H-M   'P 1'
#
loop_
_entity.id
_entity.type
_entity.pdbx_description
1 polymer ?
#
loop_
_entity_poly.entity_id
_entity_poly.type
_entity_poly.pdbx_seq_one_letter_code
_entity_poly.pdbx_strand_id
1 'polypeptide(L)'
;MPRVHALDPPGSTGNLLATLPTPSRRATQAALPMTADEMRQRGWDAVDVVFVTGDAYIDHPSFAMAILGRVLEAAGYRVGIVSQPDWHSADDWTRFGRPRLFFAISAGNMDSMINHYTANRKVRNDDAYTAGGRIGSR
;
A
#
# COMPACT_ATOMS: atom_id res chain seq x y z
N MET A 1 -11.04 -1.62 -39.62
CA MET A 1 -9.74 -2.09 -39.08
C MET A 1 -9.43 -1.27 -37.84
N PRO A 2 -9.29 -1.87 -36.64
CA PRO A 2 -8.98 -1.09 -35.44
C PRO A 2 -7.48 -0.76 -35.42
N ARG A 3 -7.14 0.51 -35.15
CA ARG A 3 -5.77 0.97 -34.94
C ARG A 3 -5.21 0.31 -33.68
N VAL A 4 -4.18 -0.51 -33.85
CA VAL A 4 -3.34 -1.00 -32.76
C VAL A 4 -2.56 0.21 -32.24
N HIS A 5 -2.86 0.69 -31.04
CA HIS A 5 -1.98 1.63 -30.35
C HIS A 5 -0.67 0.90 -30.05
N ALA A 6 0.41 1.33 -30.70
CA ALA A 6 1.74 0.84 -30.40
C ALA A 6 2.05 1.14 -28.92
N LEU A 7 2.47 0.11 -28.18
CA LEU A 7 3.05 0.29 -26.85
C LEU A 7 4.37 1.03 -27.02
N ASP A 8 4.58 2.09 -26.24
CA ASP A 8 5.83 2.83 -26.23
C ASP A 8 7.01 1.91 -25.91
N PRO A 9 8.18 2.11 -26.55
CA PRO A 9 9.35 1.29 -26.30
C PRO A 9 9.82 1.40 -24.83
N PRO A 10 10.26 0.30 -24.20
CA PRO A 10 10.79 0.34 -22.85
C PRO A 10 12.02 1.26 -22.80
N GLY A 11 11.94 2.32 -21.99
CA GLY A 11 13.00 3.33 -21.85
C GLY A 11 12.63 4.74 -22.33
N SER A 12 11.47 4.94 -22.95
CA SER A 12 10.95 6.29 -23.27
C SER A 12 10.25 6.96 -22.07
N THR A 13 10.83 6.84 -20.87
CA THR A 13 10.34 7.51 -19.67
C THR A 13 10.80 8.96 -19.68
N GLY A 14 10.34 9.72 -20.68
CA GLY A 14 10.56 11.16 -20.77
C GLY A 14 10.01 11.82 -19.51
N ASN A 15 10.92 12.16 -18.60
CA ASN A 15 10.73 13.00 -17.41
C ASN A 15 9.36 12.91 -16.73
N LEU A 16 8.81 11.69 -16.54
CA LEU A 16 7.55 11.49 -15.81
C LEU A 16 7.62 12.09 -14.41
N LEU A 17 8.82 12.14 -13.83
CA LEU A 17 9.12 12.77 -12.56
C LEU A 17 8.86 14.29 -12.57
N ALA A 18 9.07 15.00 -13.67
CA ALA A 18 8.78 16.44 -13.76
C ALA A 18 7.29 16.78 -13.88
N THR A 19 6.46 15.81 -14.26
CA THR A 19 4.99 15.96 -14.20
C THR A 19 4.41 15.65 -12.82
N LEU A 20 5.23 15.17 -11.88
CA LEU A 20 4.78 14.92 -10.52
C LEU A 20 4.73 16.24 -9.73
N PRO A 21 3.66 16.46 -8.94
CA PRO A 21 3.56 17.65 -8.11
C PRO A 21 4.75 17.74 -7.14
N THR A 22 5.27 18.95 -6.96
CA THR A 22 6.37 19.20 -6.02
C THR A 22 5.94 18.89 -4.58
N PRO A 23 6.77 18.19 -3.79
CA PRO A 23 6.54 17.98 -2.36
C PRO A 23 6.22 19.28 -1.62
N SER A 24 5.00 19.44 -1.13
CA SER A 24 4.68 20.48 -0.13
C SER A 24 4.48 19.80 1.21
N ARG A 25 5.19 20.29 2.24
CA ARG A 25 5.16 19.72 3.59
C ARG A 25 3.75 19.86 4.17
N ARG A 26 2.95 18.80 4.10
CA ARG A 26 1.62 18.74 4.73
C ARG A 26 1.78 18.52 6.23
N ALA A 27 0.96 19.19 7.03
CA ALA A 27 0.84 18.90 8.46
C ALA A 27 0.36 17.44 8.62
N THR A 28 0.99 16.69 9.53
CA THR A 28 0.67 15.28 9.80
C THR A 28 -0.72 15.17 10.41
N GLN A 29 -1.73 14.95 9.57
CA GLN A 29 -3.10 14.61 9.96
C GLN A 29 -3.30 13.11 9.80
N ALA A 30 -3.85 12.47 10.84
CA ALA A 30 -4.46 11.13 10.88
C ALA A 30 -3.68 9.97 10.21
N ALA A 31 -3.96 8.71 10.56
CA ALA A 31 -3.39 7.56 9.85
C ALA A 31 -3.61 7.66 8.33
N LEU A 32 -2.72 7.09 7.50
CA LEU A 32 -2.91 7.07 6.04
C LEU A 32 -4.26 6.44 5.68
N PRO A 33 -4.96 6.93 4.64
CA PRO A 33 -6.28 6.44 4.29
C PRO A 33 -6.21 4.96 3.89
N MET A 34 -7.15 4.18 4.42
CA MET A 34 -7.38 2.78 4.07
C MET A 34 -8.65 2.59 3.24
N THR A 35 -9.44 3.65 3.08
CA THR A 35 -10.71 3.66 2.34
C THR A 35 -10.79 4.81 1.35
N ALA A 36 -11.63 4.63 0.32
CA ALA A 36 -11.95 5.70 -0.64
C ALA A 36 -12.58 6.92 0.04
N ASP A 37 -13.30 6.72 1.14
CA ASP A 37 -13.98 7.80 1.88
C ASP A 37 -12.96 8.67 2.62
N GLU A 38 -12.00 8.06 3.31
CA GLU A 38 -10.90 8.79 3.95
C GLU A 38 -10.03 9.52 2.91
N MET A 39 -9.78 8.90 1.74
CA MET A 39 -9.12 9.56 0.61
C MET A 39 -9.88 10.82 0.17
N ARG A 40 -11.21 10.71 -0.01
CA ARG A 40 -12.07 11.83 -0.40
C ARG A 40 -12.16 12.91 0.68
N GLN A 41 -12.19 12.54 1.97
CA GLN A 41 -12.16 13.47 3.10
C GLN A 41 -10.88 14.31 3.13
N ARG A 42 -9.76 13.76 2.63
CA ARG A 42 -8.49 14.49 2.44
C ARG A 42 -8.48 15.40 1.20
N GLY A 43 -9.59 15.46 0.46
CA GLY A 43 -9.74 16.22 -0.78
C GLY A 43 -9.00 15.61 -1.97
N TRP A 44 -8.72 14.31 -1.94
CA TRP A 44 -8.01 13.63 -3.03
C TRP A 44 -9.01 12.95 -3.97
N ASP A 45 -8.84 13.20 -5.26
CA ASP A 45 -9.56 12.54 -6.35
C ASP A 45 -8.93 11.18 -6.73
N ALA A 46 -7.63 11.04 -6.49
CA ALA A 46 -6.87 9.81 -6.66
C ALA A 46 -5.62 9.78 -5.76
N VAL A 47 -5.14 8.57 -5.48
CA VAL A 47 -3.82 8.31 -4.87
C VAL A 47 -2.73 8.18 -5.93
N ASP A 48 -1.51 8.57 -5.55
CA ASP A 48 -0.32 8.37 -6.38
C ASP A 48 0.23 6.95 -6.21
N VAL A 49 0.27 6.47 -4.97
CA VAL A 49 0.80 5.14 -4.60
C VAL A 49 -0.20 4.42 -3.71
N VAL A 50 -0.47 3.15 -4.02
CA VAL A 50 -1.20 2.23 -3.11
C VAL A 50 -0.21 1.22 -2.56
N PHE A 51 0.00 1.23 -1.25
CA PHE A 51 0.69 0.11 -0.59
C PHE A 51 -0.28 -1.03 -0.35
N VAL A 52 0.16 -2.24 -0.68
CA VAL A 52 -0.54 -3.49 -0.32
C VAL A 52 0.35 -4.25 0.64
N THR A 53 -0.20 -4.64 1.80
CA THR A 53 0.55 -5.33 2.85
C THR A 53 -0.20 -6.53 3.40
N GLY A 54 0.50 -7.63 3.63
CA GLY A 54 -0.03 -8.82 4.31
C GLY A 54 -0.22 -8.65 5.82
N ASP A 55 0.33 -7.59 6.43
CA ASP A 55 0.08 -7.23 7.83
C ASP A 55 -1.06 -6.23 7.97
N ALA A 56 -1.73 -6.23 9.13
CA ALA A 56 -2.58 -5.12 9.53
C ALA A 56 -1.78 -3.81 9.50
N TYR A 57 -2.44 -2.75 9.01
CA TYR A 57 -1.82 -1.44 9.02
C TYR A 57 -1.91 -0.82 10.42
N ILE A 58 -0.75 -0.54 10.99
CA ILE A 58 -0.58 0.25 12.20
C ILE A 58 0.38 1.38 11.84
N ASP A 59 -0.05 2.62 12.03
CA ASP A 59 0.77 3.79 11.76
C ASP A 59 1.79 4.04 12.87
N HIS A 60 2.78 3.15 12.96
CA HIS A 60 3.83 3.14 13.98
C HIS A 60 5.20 2.93 13.32
N PRO A 61 6.28 3.57 13.80
CA PRO A 61 7.62 3.42 13.21
C PRO A 61 8.21 2.00 13.25
N SER A 62 7.60 1.06 13.95
CA SER A 62 7.98 -0.37 13.87
C SER A 62 7.43 -1.09 12.63
N PHE A 63 6.58 -0.43 11.83
CA PHE A 63 5.96 -0.98 10.64
C PHE A 63 6.56 -0.31 9.40
N ALA A 64 7.18 -1.10 8.52
CA ALA A 64 7.85 -0.59 7.34
C ALA A 64 6.91 0.21 6.44
N MET A 65 5.67 -0.26 6.26
CA MET A 65 4.67 0.42 5.42
C MET A 65 4.25 1.78 5.99
N ALA A 66 4.24 1.94 7.31
CA ALA A 66 3.99 3.24 7.93
C ALA A 66 5.15 4.20 7.65
N ILE A 67 6.41 3.76 7.85
CA ILE A 67 7.58 4.60 7.55
C ILE A 67 7.60 5.00 6.08
N LEU A 68 7.52 4.03 5.16
CA LEU A 68 7.59 4.29 3.72
C LEU A 68 6.44 5.19 3.25
N GLY A 69 5.22 4.91 3.72
CA GLY A 69 4.05 5.72 3.40
C GLY A 69 4.19 7.16 3.90
N ARG A 70 4.68 7.37 5.13
CA ARG A 70 4.91 8.71 5.69
C ARG A 70 6.06 9.45 5.02
N VAL A 71 7.11 8.76 4.60
CA VAL A 71 8.21 9.36 3.82
C VAL A 71 7.68 9.88 2.47
N LEU A 72 6.86 9.08 1.78
CA LEU A 72 6.25 9.50 0.52
C LEU A 72 5.20 10.62 0.73
N GLU A 73 4.38 10.55 1.77
CA GLU A 73 3.42 11.62 2.09
C GLU A 73 4.12 12.93 2.47
N ALA A 74 5.23 12.87 3.22
CA ALA A 74 6.07 14.03 3.52
C ALA A 74 6.73 14.60 2.27
N ALA A 75 6.99 13.75 1.27
CA ALA A 75 7.38 14.14 -0.08
C ALA A 75 6.17 14.60 -0.94
N GLY A 76 4.99 14.83 -0.36
CA GLY A 76 3.82 15.39 -1.04
C GLY A 76 3.02 14.41 -1.90
N TYR A 77 3.38 13.13 -1.92
CA TYR A 77 2.60 12.10 -2.61
C TYR A 77 1.34 11.75 -1.82
N ARG A 78 0.29 11.36 -2.54
CA ARG A 78 -0.96 10.85 -1.97
C ARG A 78 -0.86 9.35 -1.86
N VAL A 79 -0.81 8.84 -0.63
CA VAL A 79 -0.57 7.42 -0.35
C VAL A 79 -1.82 6.80 0.26
N GLY A 80 -2.26 5.65 -0.27
CA GLY A 80 -3.30 4.80 0.33
C GLY A 80 -2.74 3.46 0.78
N ILE A 81 -3.34 2.85 1.79
CA ILE A 81 -2.96 1.53 2.31
C ILE A 81 -4.09 0.52 2.11
N VAL A 82 -3.77 -0.64 1.55
CA VAL A 82 -4.61 -1.83 1.52
C VAL A 82 -3.91 -2.88 2.39
N SER A 83 -4.44 -3.14 3.58
CA SER A 83 -3.90 -4.15 4.50
C SER A 83 -4.73 -5.41 4.47
N GLN A 84 -4.07 -6.56 4.44
CA GLN A 84 -4.67 -7.90 4.50
C GLN A 84 -5.84 -8.05 3.52
N PRO A 85 -5.64 -7.75 2.22
CA PRO A 85 -6.74 -7.81 1.27
C PRO A 85 -7.25 -9.24 1.07
N ASP A 86 -8.54 -9.37 0.80
CA ASP A 86 -9.15 -10.66 0.46
C ASP A 86 -8.74 -11.14 -0.95
N TRP A 87 -7.75 -12.03 -1.03
CA TRP A 87 -7.19 -12.51 -2.31
C TRP A 87 -8.12 -13.38 -3.16
N HIS A 88 -9.32 -13.70 -2.66
CA HIS A 88 -10.35 -14.37 -3.44
C HIS A 88 -11.16 -13.42 -4.31
N SER A 89 -11.08 -12.11 -4.09
CA SER A 89 -11.78 -11.07 -4.87
C SER A 89 -10.80 -10.02 -5.42
N ALA A 90 -11.24 -9.25 -6.41
CA ALA A 90 -10.49 -8.08 -6.89
C ALA A 90 -10.88 -6.79 -6.13
N ASP A 91 -11.93 -6.82 -5.30
CA ASP A 91 -12.55 -5.62 -4.73
C ASP A 91 -11.55 -4.75 -3.96
N ASP A 92 -10.72 -5.36 -3.10
CA ASP A 92 -9.73 -4.63 -2.31
C ASP A 92 -8.64 -3.96 -3.14
N TRP A 93 -8.27 -4.55 -4.29
CA TRP A 93 -7.31 -3.97 -5.23
C TRP A 93 -7.90 -2.77 -5.98
N THR A 94 -9.22 -2.73 -6.12
CA THR A 94 -9.94 -1.63 -6.79
C THR A 94 -10.37 -0.53 -5.84
N ARG A 95 -10.17 -0.69 -4.52
CA ARG A 95 -10.66 0.21 -3.47
C ARG A 95 -10.34 1.69 -3.70
N PHE A 96 -9.14 1.99 -4.20
CA PHE A 96 -8.70 3.36 -4.50
C PHE A 96 -8.78 3.74 -5.99
N GLY A 97 -9.29 2.84 -6.83
CA GLY A 97 -9.16 2.93 -8.28
C GLY A 97 -7.71 2.74 -8.75
N ARG A 98 -7.41 3.19 -9.97
CA ARG A 98 -6.05 3.11 -10.54
C ARG A 98 -5.14 4.16 -9.89
N PRO A 99 -4.02 3.78 -9.24
CA PRO A 99 -3.05 4.74 -8.75
C PRO A 99 -2.41 5.50 -9.91
N ARG A 100 -2.06 6.77 -9.67
CA ARG A 100 -1.42 7.62 -10.69
C ARG A 100 -0.01 7.13 -11.05
N LEU A 101 0.69 6.50 -10.10
CA LEU A 101 2.05 5.99 -10.28
C LEU A 101 2.10 4.47 -10.28
N PHE A 102 1.92 3.82 -9.11
CA PHE A 102 2.08 2.37 -8.99
C PHE A 102 1.46 1.79 -7.72
N PHE A 103 1.38 0.45 -7.69
CA PHE A 103 1.17 -0.34 -6.48
C PHE A 103 2.52 -0.74 -5.89
N ALA A 104 2.67 -0.62 -4.56
CA ALA A 104 3.82 -1.06 -3.80
C ALA A 104 3.42 -2.24 -2.91
N ILE A 105 3.82 -3.46 -3.28
CA ILE A 105 3.33 -4.69 -2.65
C ILE A 105 4.41 -5.25 -1.72
N SER A 106 4.02 -5.60 -0.49
CA SER A 106 4.87 -6.27 0.49
C SER A 106 4.09 -7.39 1.21
N ALA A 107 4.77 -8.48 1.55
CA ALA A 107 4.18 -9.54 2.37
C ALA A 107 3.95 -9.13 3.84
N GLY A 108 4.49 -7.98 4.27
CA GLY A 108 4.43 -7.52 5.66
C GLY A 108 5.82 -7.34 6.27
N ASN A 109 5.87 -7.04 7.57
CA ASN A 109 7.10 -6.84 8.33
C ASN A 109 7.77 -8.15 8.74
N MET A 110 7.01 -9.25 8.81
CA MET A 110 7.50 -10.56 9.18
C MET A 110 7.42 -11.55 8.04
N ASP A 111 8.41 -12.43 7.98
CA ASP A 111 8.37 -13.59 7.10
C ASP A 111 7.30 -14.59 7.56
N SER A 112 6.56 -15.11 6.58
CA SER A 112 5.51 -16.12 6.74
C SER A 112 5.94 -17.33 7.57
N MET A 113 7.18 -17.82 7.38
CA MET A 113 7.71 -18.97 8.12
C MET A 113 7.93 -18.65 9.61
N ILE A 114 8.37 -17.44 9.94
CA ILE A 114 8.57 -17.03 11.35
C ILE A 114 7.23 -16.76 12.04
N ASN A 115 6.21 -16.38 11.26
CA ASN A 115 4.87 -16.16 11.80
C ASN A 115 4.12 -17.47 12.09
N HIS A 116 4.30 -18.49 11.25
CA HIS A 116 3.71 -19.81 11.49
C HIS A 116 4.53 -20.69 12.44
N TYR A 117 5.85 -20.47 12.57
CA TYR A 117 6.73 -21.33 13.35
C TYR A 117 7.57 -20.52 14.35
N THR A 118 7.59 -20.95 15.60
CA THR A 118 8.60 -20.51 16.58
C THR A 118 10.01 -20.93 16.13
N ALA A 119 11.05 -20.33 16.70
CA ALA A 119 12.45 -20.70 16.44
C ALA A 119 12.74 -22.21 16.63
N ASN A 120 11.93 -22.91 17.43
CA ASN A 120 11.98 -24.37 17.63
C ASN A 120 11.00 -25.16 16.73
N ARG A 121 10.52 -24.59 15.62
CA ARG A 121 9.56 -25.20 14.67
C ARG A 121 8.21 -25.63 15.27
N LYS A 122 7.83 -25.17 16.46
CA LYS A 122 6.44 -25.31 16.94
C LYS A 122 5.54 -24.31 16.22
N VAL A 123 4.37 -24.77 15.77
CA VAL A 123 3.34 -23.93 15.15
C VAL A 123 2.88 -22.86 16.14
N ARG A 124 2.98 -21.58 15.76
CA ARG A 124 2.37 -20.48 16.54
C ARG A 124 0.89 -20.41 16.17
N ASN A 125 0.04 -20.40 17.20
CA ASN A 125 -1.41 -20.43 17.03
C ASN A 125 -2.04 -19.01 16.96
N ASP A 126 -1.22 -17.96 17.03
CA ASP A 126 -1.67 -16.57 17.02
C ASP A 126 -0.84 -15.76 16.01
N ASP A 127 -1.54 -15.01 15.14
CA ASP A 127 -0.92 -14.08 14.22
C ASP A 127 -0.85 -12.67 14.83
N ALA A 128 0.35 -12.30 15.31
CA ALA A 128 0.56 -11.05 16.05
C ALA A 128 0.25 -9.77 15.24
N TYR A 129 0.14 -9.85 13.91
CA TYR A 129 -0.11 -8.70 13.05
C TYR A 129 -1.41 -8.81 12.25
N THR A 130 -2.30 -9.74 12.59
CA THR A 130 -3.69 -9.76 12.10
C THR A 130 -4.62 -9.17 13.16
N ALA A 131 -5.61 -8.38 12.74
CA ALA A 131 -6.59 -7.79 13.65
C ALA A 131 -7.35 -8.90 14.42
N GLY A 132 -7.09 -9.00 15.73
CA GLY A 132 -7.68 -10.01 16.61
C GLY A 132 -6.97 -11.37 16.60
N GLY A 133 -5.73 -11.48 16.10
CA GLY A 133 -4.94 -12.71 16.18
C GLY A 133 -5.37 -13.83 15.23
N ARG A 134 -6.32 -13.56 14.32
CA ARG A 134 -6.88 -14.57 13.40
C ARG A 134 -5.81 -15.11 12.46
N ILE A 135 -5.82 -16.44 12.27
CA ILE A 135 -4.96 -17.13 11.31
C ILE A 135 -5.62 -17.11 9.93
N GLY A 136 -4.82 -17.00 8.86
CA GLY A 136 -5.28 -17.17 7.47
C GLY A 136 -5.68 -15.88 6.74
N SER A 137 -5.33 -14.71 7.27
CA SER A 137 -5.59 -13.39 6.65
C SER A 137 -4.42 -12.87 5.80
N ARG A 138 -3.50 -13.76 5.40
CA ARG A 138 -2.27 -13.45 4.68
C ARG A 138 -2.09 -14.35 3.48
#